data_AF-A0A8T0EJN1-F1
#
_entry.id   AF-A0A8T0EJN1-F1
#
_cell.length_a   1.000
_cell.length_b   1.000
_cell.length_c   1.000
_cell.angle_alpha   90.00
_cell.angle_beta   90.00
_cell.angle_gamma   90.00
#
_symmetry.space_group_name_H-M   'P 1'
#
loop_
_entity.id
_entity.type
_entity.pdbx_description
1 polymer ?
#
loop_
_entity_poly.entity_id
_entity_poly.type
_entity_poly.pdbx_seq_one_letter_code
_entity_poly.pdbx_strand_id
1 'polypeptide(L)'
;MNSLRLFMMGITPKCDENGNLQSMQCSDHSNQCVCVRKDSSMINKPSTTIKGCQCLAAKDEEENSDLIGGYIPQCEADGTFMKKQCHYSTGYCHCADPVTGKNTTVPARMDVDINCDAPSESETH
;
A
#
# COMPACT_ATOMS: atom_id res chain seq x y z
N MET A 1 -4.79 23.14 -12.07
CA MET A 1 -3.75 23.94 -11.38
C MET A 1 -3.03 23.19 -10.24
N ASN A 2 -3.11 21.85 -10.15
CA ASN A 2 -2.47 21.07 -9.06
C ASN A 2 -1.10 20.48 -9.39
N SER A 3 -0.74 20.35 -10.68
CA SER A 3 0.51 19.72 -11.12
C SER A 3 1.78 20.53 -10.76
N LEU A 4 1.70 21.87 -10.69
CA LEU A 4 2.86 22.73 -10.36
C LEU A 4 3.37 22.61 -8.92
N ARG A 5 2.58 22.08 -7.96
CA ARG A 5 3.02 21.99 -6.56
C ARG A 5 4.11 20.94 -6.32
N LEU A 6 4.10 19.83 -7.07
CA LEU A 6 5.06 18.74 -6.90
C LEU A 6 6.44 19.11 -7.47
N PHE A 7 6.48 19.77 -8.64
CA PHE A 7 7.71 20.25 -9.24
C PHE A 7 8.43 21.29 -8.38
N MET A 8 7.69 22.20 -7.73
CA MET A 8 8.28 23.18 -6.80
C MET A 8 8.89 22.51 -5.54
N MET A 9 8.50 21.29 -5.22
CA MET A 9 9.07 20.47 -4.14
C MET A 9 10.18 19.51 -4.63
N GLY A 10 10.58 19.61 -5.91
CA GLY A 10 11.58 18.73 -6.52
C GLY A 10 11.14 17.28 -6.64
N ILE A 11 9.83 17.03 -6.75
CA ILE A 11 9.26 15.70 -6.95
C ILE A 11 8.99 15.54 -8.45
N THR A 12 9.91 14.85 -9.13
CA THR A 12 9.76 14.50 -10.55
C THR A 12 8.86 13.26 -10.68
N PRO A 13 7.76 13.30 -11.46
CA PRO A 13 6.87 12.15 -11.63
C PRO A 13 7.60 10.93 -12.21
N LYS A 14 7.61 9.83 -11.45
CA LYS A 14 8.11 8.52 -11.87
C LYS A 14 6.97 7.68 -12.43
N CYS A 15 7.21 7.08 -13.59
CA CYS A 15 6.29 6.16 -14.24
C CYS A 15 6.85 4.73 -14.24
N ASP A 16 5.97 3.74 -14.29
CA ASP A 16 6.32 2.35 -14.55
C ASP A 16 6.68 2.13 -16.04
N GLU A 17 7.05 0.90 -16.40
CA GLU A 17 7.45 0.52 -17.76
C GLU A 17 6.31 0.66 -18.78
N ASN A 18 5.06 0.67 -18.32
CA ASN A 18 3.88 0.85 -19.15
C ASN A 18 3.48 2.33 -19.25
N GLY A 19 4.24 3.23 -18.63
CA GLY A 19 3.97 4.67 -18.60
C GLY A 19 2.92 5.10 -17.57
N ASN A 20 2.46 4.20 -16.69
CA ASN A 20 1.54 4.59 -15.62
C ASN A 20 2.31 5.27 -14.49
N LEU A 21 1.69 6.27 -13.87
CA LEU A 21 2.26 6.95 -12.71
C LEU A 21 2.44 5.95 -11.56
N GLN A 22 3.66 5.86 -11.04
CA GLN A 22 3.93 5.06 -9.84
C GLN A 22 3.24 5.69 -8.64
N SER A 23 2.68 4.87 -7.74
CA SER A 23 2.02 5.41 -6.55
C SER A 23 2.98 6.05 -5.57
N MET A 24 4.27 5.70 -5.59
CA MET A 24 5.30 6.32 -4.75
C MET A 24 6.13 7.33 -5.54
N GLN A 25 6.17 8.57 -5.07
CA GLN A 25 6.92 9.67 -5.67
C GLN A 25 7.87 10.23 -4.63
N CYS A 26 9.15 10.31 -4.93
CA CYS A 26 10.16 10.80 -4.00
C CYS A 26 10.83 12.05 -4.57
N SER A 27 11.21 12.96 -3.68
CA SER A 27 11.97 14.15 -4.04
C SER A 27 13.38 13.76 -4.48
N ASP A 28 13.90 14.43 -5.51
CA ASP A 28 15.30 14.25 -5.94
C ASP A 28 16.27 15.04 -5.05
N HIS A 29 15.76 15.99 -4.26
CA HIS A 29 16.55 16.86 -3.38
C HIS A 29 16.56 16.41 -1.92
N SER A 30 15.65 15.52 -1.52
CA SER A 30 15.51 15.07 -0.15
C SER A 30 14.99 13.64 -0.09
N ASN A 31 15.17 12.95 1.04
CA ASN A 31 14.66 11.60 1.24
C ASN A 31 13.14 11.57 1.54
N GLN A 32 12.39 12.61 1.17
CA GLN A 32 10.95 12.66 1.38
C GLN A 32 10.23 11.99 0.22
N CYS A 33 9.31 11.08 0.56
CA CYS A 33 8.42 10.43 -0.38
C CYS A 33 6.97 10.74 -0.06
N VAL A 34 6.14 10.75 -1.10
CA VAL A 34 4.70 10.95 -1.06
C VAL A 34 4.02 9.89 -1.90
N CYS A 35 2.90 9.39 -1.41
CA CYS A 35 2.00 8.50 -2.13
C CYS A 35 1.00 9.34 -2.91
N VAL A 36 0.78 8.99 -4.17
CA VAL A 36 -0.11 9.72 -5.08
C VAL A 36 -1.15 8.80 -5.70
N ARG A 37 -2.31 9.38 -6.02
CA ARG A 37 -3.32 8.76 -6.88
C ARG A 37 -2.91 8.87 -8.35
N LYS A 38 -3.63 8.17 -9.24
CA LYS A 38 -3.44 8.23 -10.70
C LYS A 38 -3.59 9.65 -11.28
N ASP A 39 -4.40 10.50 -10.67
CA ASP A 39 -4.58 11.91 -11.04
C ASP A 39 -3.49 12.85 -10.48
N SER A 40 -2.42 12.29 -9.89
CA SER A 40 -1.33 13.00 -9.21
C SER A 40 -1.72 13.77 -7.95
N SER A 41 -2.93 13.56 -7.39
CA SER A 41 -3.26 14.09 -6.07
C SER A 41 -2.53 13.30 -4.98
N MET A 42 -2.10 14.00 -3.94
CA MET A 42 -1.37 13.40 -2.81
C MET A 42 -2.35 12.68 -1.87
N ILE A 43 -1.99 11.46 -1.47
CA ILE A 43 -2.70 10.65 -0.48
C ILE A 43 -2.21 11.03 0.93
N ASN A 44 -0.91 11.22 1.10
CA ASN A 44 -0.29 11.64 2.35
C ASN A 44 0.59 12.88 2.16
N LYS A 45 1.12 13.41 3.27
CA LYS A 45 2.12 14.48 3.22
C LYS A 45 3.50 13.89 2.92
N PRO A 46 4.40 14.64 2.25
CA PRO A 46 5.79 14.21 2.07
C PRO A 46 6.43 13.83 3.41
N SER A 47 7.02 12.65 3.47
CA SER A 47 7.66 12.13 4.69
C SER A 47 8.86 11.26 4.35
N THR A 48 9.86 11.28 5.23
CA THR A 48 11.04 10.41 5.15
C THR A 48 10.78 8.99 5.66
N THR A 49 9.62 8.76 6.28
CA THR A 49 9.26 7.47 6.86
C THR A 49 8.57 6.54 5.88
N ILE A 50 8.12 7.04 4.72
CA ILE A 50 7.39 6.25 3.74
C ILE A 50 8.35 5.27 3.05
N LYS A 51 8.01 3.99 3.13
CA LYS A 51 8.75 2.89 2.50
C LYS A 51 7.94 2.19 1.41
N GLY A 52 6.62 2.34 1.41
CA GLY A 52 5.72 1.79 0.41
C GLY A 52 4.49 2.67 0.21
N CYS A 53 3.92 2.61 -0.99
CA CYS A 53 2.66 3.30 -1.33
C CYS A 53 1.61 2.38 -1.94
N GLN A 54 1.93 1.11 -2.20
CA GLN A 54 0.98 0.17 -2.79
C GLN A 54 -0.23 -0.04 -1.87
N CYS A 55 0.01 -0.23 -0.56
CA CYS A 55 -1.07 -0.39 0.40
C CYS A 55 -1.91 0.89 0.53
N LEU A 56 -1.28 2.05 0.72
CA LEU A 56 -1.99 3.31 0.88
C LEU A 56 -2.79 3.70 -0.37
N ALA A 57 -2.26 3.44 -1.56
CA ALA A 57 -2.99 3.65 -2.81
C ALA A 57 -4.20 2.72 -2.94
N ALA A 58 -4.03 1.42 -2.69
CA ALA A 58 -5.14 0.47 -2.74
C ALA A 58 -6.21 0.79 -1.69
N LYS A 59 -5.79 1.15 -0.46
CA LYS A 59 -6.68 1.57 0.61
C LYS A 59 -7.51 2.79 0.20
N ASP A 60 -6.85 3.82 -0.32
CA ASP A 60 -7.52 5.04 -0.76
C ASP A 60 -8.48 4.79 -1.94
N GLU A 61 -8.11 3.95 -2.91
CA GLU A 61 -8.99 3.56 -4.01
C GLU A 61 -10.26 2.86 -3.51
N GLU A 62 -10.15 1.91 -2.58
CA GLU A 62 -11.28 1.18 -2.02
C GLU A 62 -12.15 2.05 -1.10
N GLU A 63 -11.55 2.90 -0.27
CA GLU A 63 -12.27 3.84 0.61
C GLU A 63 -13.07 4.89 -0.17
N ASN A 64 -12.62 5.25 -1.36
CA ASN A 64 -13.33 6.16 -2.27
C ASN A 64 -14.18 5.41 -3.31
N SER A 65 -14.29 4.08 -3.21
CA SER A 65 -15.16 3.29 -4.08
C SER A 65 -16.60 3.27 -3.54
N ASP A 66 -17.57 3.12 -4.43
CA ASP A 66 -18.98 2.96 -4.06
C ASP A 66 -19.32 1.53 -3.57
N LEU A 67 -18.32 0.66 -3.42
CA LEU A 67 -18.50 -0.75 -3.10
C LEU A 67 -18.62 -0.99 -1.59
N ILE A 68 -19.85 -1.14 -1.12
CA ILE A 68 -20.12 -1.52 0.28
C ILE A 68 -19.65 -2.96 0.53
N GLY A 69 -18.84 -3.15 1.58
CA GLY A 69 -18.32 -4.46 1.97
C GLY A 69 -17.05 -4.88 1.21
N GLY A 70 -16.50 -3.99 0.38
CA GLY A 70 -15.21 -4.17 -0.28
C GLY A 70 -14.08 -4.47 0.72
N TYR A 71 -13.03 -5.12 0.24
CA TYR A 71 -11.85 -5.39 1.04
C TYR A 71 -10.96 -4.14 1.08
N ILE A 72 -10.89 -3.49 2.24
CA ILE A 72 -9.99 -2.37 2.47
C ILE A 72 -8.70 -2.90 3.11
N PRO A 73 -7.54 -2.84 2.43
CA PRO A 73 -6.29 -3.34 3.00
C PRO A 73 -5.86 -2.52 4.21
N GLN A 74 -5.19 -3.19 5.15
CA GLN A 74 -4.64 -2.56 6.34
C GLN A 74 -3.16 -2.23 6.15
N CYS A 75 -2.78 -0.98 6.40
CA CYS A 75 -1.45 -0.47 6.13
C CYS A 75 -0.75 -0.02 7.41
N GLU A 76 0.56 -0.23 7.46
CA GLU A 76 1.43 0.38 8.45
C GLU A 76 1.60 1.88 8.18
N ALA A 77 2.12 2.60 9.18
CA ALA A 77 2.33 4.05 9.07
C ALA A 77 3.39 4.45 8.02
N ASP A 78 4.29 3.53 7.65
CA ASP A 78 5.26 3.72 6.56
C ASP A 78 4.69 3.37 5.17
N GLY A 79 3.40 3.02 5.12
CA GLY A 79 2.64 2.72 3.90
C GLY A 79 2.88 1.33 3.32
N THR A 80 3.63 0.48 4.01
CA THR A 80 3.69 -0.97 3.75
C THR A 80 2.41 -1.67 4.19
N PHE A 81 2.19 -2.90 3.71
CA PHE A 81 1.08 -3.71 4.18
C PHE A 81 1.34 -4.20 5.61
N MET A 82 0.32 -4.15 6.46
CA MET A 82 0.38 -4.88 7.74
C MET A 82 0.54 -6.37 7.44
N LYS A 83 1.38 -7.08 8.21
CA LYS A 83 1.59 -8.52 7.99
C LYS A 83 0.31 -9.33 8.08
N LYS A 84 -0.60 -8.98 9.00
CA LYS A 84 -1.92 -9.59 9.11
C LYS A 84 -2.94 -8.70 8.41
N GLN A 85 -3.65 -9.27 7.45
CA GLN A 85 -4.73 -8.64 6.72
C GLN A 85 -6.05 -9.33 7.05
N CYS A 86 -7.13 -8.57 7.18
CA CYS A 86 -8.43 -9.06 7.59
C CYS A 86 -9.55 -8.43 6.73
N HIS A 87 -10.40 -9.28 6.16
CA HIS A 87 -11.62 -8.84 5.47
C HIS A 87 -12.80 -8.96 6.42
N TYR A 88 -13.07 -7.87 7.15
CA TYR A 88 -14.09 -7.86 8.21
C TYR A 88 -15.51 -8.22 7.73
N SER A 89 -15.84 -7.92 6.48
CA SER A 89 -17.15 -8.29 5.90
C SER A 89 -17.33 -9.80 5.71
N THR A 90 -16.24 -10.57 5.56
CA THR A 90 -16.29 -12.03 5.37
C THR A 90 -15.86 -12.79 6.63
N GLY A 91 -15.18 -12.13 7.57
CA GLY A 91 -14.71 -12.74 8.82
C GLY A 91 -13.43 -13.57 8.66
N TYR A 92 -12.66 -13.33 7.59
CA TYR A 92 -11.40 -14.04 7.33
C TYR A 92 -10.18 -13.11 7.39
N CYS A 93 -9.05 -13.66 7.84
CA CYS A 93 -7.74 -13.02 7.82
C CYS A 93 -6.70 -13.90 7.15
N HIS A 94 -5.68 -13.28 6.56
CA HIS A 94 -4.50 -13.94 5.99
C HIS A 94 -3.24 -13.16 6.35
N CYS A 95 -2.08 -13.76 6.13
CA CYS A 95 -0.82 -13.05 6.19
C CYS A 95 -0.47 -12.50 4.80
N ALA A 96 0.15 -11.34 4.74
CA ALA A 96 0.54 -10.66 3.51
C ALA A 96 2.03 -10.28 3.55
N ASP A 97 2.67 -10.31 2.38
CA ASP A 97 3.99 -9.74 2.19
C ASP A 97 3.94 -8.21 2.41
N PRO A 98 4.79 -7.63 3.28
CA PRO A 98 4.74 -6.20 3.59
C PRO A 98 4.97 -5.28 2.37
N VAL A 99 5.70 -5.74 1.35
CA VAL A 99 6.06 -4.95 0.18
C VAL A 99 5.02 -5.10 -0.91
N THR A 100 4.64 -6.33 -1.26
CA THR A 100 3.79 -6.62 -2.42
C THR A 100 2.32 -6.83 -2.06
N GLY A 101 1.99 -7.00 -0.78
CA GLY A 101 0.65 -7.33 -0.31
C GLY A 101 0.18 -8.74 -0.70
N LYS A 102 1.07 -9.59 -1.24
CA LYS A 102 0.71 -10.94 -1.69
C LYS A 102 0.42 -11.83 -0.48
N ASN A 103 -0.66 -12.58 -0.54
CA ASN A 103 -1.00 -13.54 0.51
C ASN A 103 0.12 -14.58 0.66
N THR A 104 0.62 -14.74 1.88
CA THR A 104 1.63 -15.74 2.26
C THR A 104 1.02 -16.95 2.95
N THR A 105 -0.24 -16.86 3.37
CA THR A 105 -0.98 -17.95 4.00
C THR A 105 -2.39 -18.07 3.42
N VAL A 106 -3.01 -19.23 3.66
CA VAL A 106 -4.43 -19.43 3.39
C VAL A 106 -5.28 -18.59 4.36
N PRO A 107 -6.41 -18.01 3.91
CA PRO A 107 -7.29 -17.29 4.82
C PRO A 107 -7.86 -18.19 5.92
N ALA A 108 -7.73 -17.75 7.17
CA ALA A 108 -8.31 -18.36 8.35
C ALA A 108 -9.44 -17.49 8.90
N ARG A 109 -10.38 -18.08 9.65
CA ARG A 109 -11.41 -17.30 10.33
C ARG A 109 -10.79 -16.42 11.42
N MET A 110 -11.45 -15.31 11.73
CA MET A 110 -10.95 -14.32 12.71
C MET A 110 -10.78 -14.84 14.14
N ASP A 111 -11.47 -15.91 14.51
CA ASP A 111 -11.31 -16.61 15.80
C ASP A 111 -10.05 -17.49 15.87
N VAL A 112 -9.33 -17.62 14.76
CA VAL A 112 -8.06 -18.35 14.67
C VAL A 112 -6.89 -17.35 14.73
N ASP A 113 -6.01 -17.54 15.70
CA ASP A 113 -4.76 -16.80 15.80
C ASP A 113 -3.77 -17.28 14.73
N ILE A 114 -3.68 -16.52 13.64
CA ILE A 114 -2.70 -16.74 12.58
C ILE A 114 -1.35 -16.09 12.92
N ASN A 115 -0.27 -16.87 12.85
CA ASN A 115 1.09 -16.37 13.06
C ASN A 115 1.68 -15.86 11.74
N CYS A 116 1.91 -14.55 11.62
CA CYS A 116 2.52 -13.92 10.45
C CYS A 116 4.00 -13.58 10.62
N ASP A 117 4.61 -13.99 11.74
CA ASP A 117 6.06 -13.84 11.98
C ASP A 117 6.84 -15.13 11.69
N ALA A 118 6.13 -16.23 11.42
CA ALA A 118 6.77 -17.43 10.91
C ALA A 118 7.41 -17.11 9.55
N PRO A 119 8.67 -17.54 9.31
CA PRO A 119 9.23 -17.49 7.96
C PRO A 119 8.28 -18.25 7.05
N SER A 120 8.00 -17.71 5.86
CA SER A 120 7.21 -18.40 4.85
C SER A 120 7.80 -19.79 4.66
N GLU A 121 7.09 -20.84 5.07
CA GLU A 121 7.40 -22.20 4.65
C GLU A 121 7.12 -22.28 3.14
N SER A 122 8.09 -21.82 2.35
CA SER A 122 8.15 -22.08 0.93
C SER A 122 9.18 -23.19 0.71
N GLU A 123 8.68 -24.29 0.17
CA GLU A 123 9.40 -25.29 -0.62
C GLU A 123 10.15 -26.38 0.17
N THR A 124 9.40 -27.39 0.62
CA THR A 124 9.97 -28.75 0.68
C THR A 124 9.77 -29.40 -0.69
N HIS A 125 10.88 -29.91 -1.21
CA HIS A 125 11.13 -30.61 -2.47
C HIS A 125 10.09 -31.67 -2.86
#